data_AF-A0A364GJT3-F1
#
_entry.id   AF-A0A364GJT3-F1
#
_cell.length_a   1.000
_cell.length_b   1.000
_cell.length_c   1.000
_cell.angle_alpha   90.00
_cell.angle_beta   90.00
_cell.angle_gamma   90.00
#
_symmetry.space_group_name_H-M   'P 1'
#
loop_
_entity.id
_entity.type
_entity.pdbx_description
1 polymer ?
#
loop_
_entity_poly.entity_id
_entity_poly.type
_entity_poly.pdbx_seq_one_letter_code
_entity_poly.pdbx_strand_id
1 'polypeptide(L)'
;MNPSPELNSILKQLRLSGILDSLEQRNRQAIDGQLAYTEFLAMLLHDEVARREHKKLGTRLLRAGFAMGKTLETFDFDRLPTLNRSHVHDLATGRYLDEKVAILIAGPTGTGKS
;
A
#
# COMPACT_ATOMS: atom_id res chain seq x y z
N MET A 1 -8.60 -2.32 29.42
CA MET A 1 -8.73 -1.07 30.20
C MET A 1 -9.23 -0.01 29.22
N ASN A 2 -10.43 0.53 29.43
CA ASN A 2 -11.05 1.43 28.46
C ASN A 2 -10.19 2.68 28.27
N PRO A 3 -9.80 3.06 27.04
CA PRO A 3 -9.18 4.36 26.80
C PRO A 3 -10.12 5.45 27.33
N SER A 4 -9.56 6.46 27.99
CA SER A 4 -10.36 7.51 28.61
C SER A 4 -11.37 8.07 27.60
N PRO A 5 -12.64 8.28 27.97
CA PRO A 5 -13.66 8.75 27.04
C PRO A 5 -13.27 10.08 26.38
N GLU A 6 -12.47 10.90 27.07
CA GLU A 6 -11.85 12.11 26.55
C GLU A 6 -10.88 11.84 25.39
N LEU A 7 -9.99 10.84 25.53
CA LEU A 7 -9.04 10.47 24.48
C LEU A 7 -9.76 10.02 23.20
N ASN A 8 -10.80 9.20 23.33
CA ASN A 8 -11.60 8.78 22.17
C ASN A 8 -12.26 9.97 21.45
N SER A 9 -12.73 10.97 22.20
CA SER A 9 -13.30 12.19 21.63
C SER A 9 -12.26 12.99 20.84
N ILE A 10 -11.08 13.19 21.43
CA ILE A 10 -9.97 13.92 20.80
C ILE A 10 -9.48 13.21 19.52
N LEU A 11 -9.29 11.89 19.57
CA LEU A 11 -8.86 11.10 18.41
C LEU A 11 -9.86 11.19 17.25
N LYS A 12 -11.17 11.17 17.55
CA LYS A 12 -12.23 11.37 16.54
C LYS A 12 -12.20 12.79 15.97
N GLN A 13 -12.05 13.81 16.81
CA GLN A 13 -11.98 15.22 16.39
C GLN A 13 -10.78 15.47 15.46
N LEU A 14 -9.63 14.89 15.77
CA LEU A 14 -8.41 14.97 14.96
C LEU A 14 -8.40 14.01 13.76
N ARG A 15 -9.43 13.16 13.62
CA ARG A 15 -9.55 12.13 12.59
C ARG A 15 -8.38 11.13 12.60
N LEU A 16 -7.88 10.79 13.78
CA LEU A 16 -6.79 9.84 14.02
C LEU A 16 -7.33 8.40 14.12
N SER A 17 -8.00 7.97 13.05
CA SER A 17 -8.71 6.69 13.02
C SER A 17 -7.77 5.48 13.17
N GLY A 18 -6.57 5.51 12.59
CA GLY A 18 -5.58 4.44 12.70
C GLY A 18 -5.12 4.22 14.13
N ILE A 19 -4.92 5.31 14.88
CA ILE A 19 -4.67 5.25 16.33
C ILE A 19 -5.90 4.68 17.03
N LEU A 20 -7.10 5.19 16.74
CA LEU A 20 -8.34 4.76 17.41
C LEU A 20 -8.55 3.24 17.32
N ASP A 21 -8.29 2.64 16.15
CA ASP A 21 -8.52 1.21 15.92
C ASP A 21 -7.42 0.32 16.53
N SER A 22 -6.19 0.84 16.68
CA SER A 22 -5.02 0.07 17.16
C SER A 22 -4.64 0.35 18.62
N LEU A 23 -5.18 1.42 19.23
CA LEU A 23 -4.74 1.96 20.51
C LEU A 23 -4.68 0.91 21.62
N GLU A 24 -5.72 0.08 21.75
CA GLU A 24 -5.78 -0.92 22.82
C GLU A 24 -4.71 -2.00 22.66
N GLN A 25 -4.47 -2.44 21.42
CA GLN A 25 -3.44 -3.42 21.10
C GLN A 25 -2.04 -2.85 21.33
N ARG A 26 -1.78 -1.62 20.85
CA ARG A 26 -0.49 -0.95 21.03
C ARG A 26 -0.20 -0.62 22.48
N ASN A 27 -1.22 -0.26 23.25
CA ASN A 27 -1.06 -0.01 24.68
C ASN A 27 -0.62 -1.27 25.44
N ARG A 28 -1.20 -2.43 25.13
CA ARG A 28 -0.73 -3.72 25.69
C ARG A 28 0.72 -4.00 25.28
N GLN A 29 1.03 -3.84 24.00
CA GLN A 29 2.39 -4.03 23.48
C GLN A 29 3.41 -3.11 24.16
N ALA A 30 3.04 -1.86 24.45
CA ALA A 30 3.91 -0.91 25.14
C ALA A 30 4.17 -1.28 26.61
N ILE A 31 3.14 -1.78 27.30
CA ILE A 31 3.26 -2.26 28.68
C ILE A 31 4.16 -3.50 28.72
N ASP A 32 3.89 -4.49 27.86
CA ASP A 32 4.62 -5.75 27.84
C ASP A 32 6.09 -5.55 27.41
N GLY A 33 6.32 -4.66 26.44
CA GLY A 33 7.65 -4.33 25.92
C GLY A 33 8.41 -3.27 26.70
N GLN A 34 7.83 -2.72 27.77
CA GLN A 34 8.39 -1.59 28.54
C GLN A 34 8.90 -0.44 27.67
N LEU A 35 8.12 -0.06 26.66
CA LEU A 35 8.53 0.97 25.71
C LEU A 35 8.64 2.34 26.38
N ALA A 36 9.61 3.13 25.94
CA ALA A 36 9.68 4.53 26.32
C ALA A 36 8.44 5.27 25.76
N TYR A 37 7.99 6.33 26.45
CA TYR A 37 6.80 7.08 26.03
C TYR A 37 6.91 7.64 24.61
N THR A 38 8.11 8.05 24.20
CA THR A 38 8.39 8.53 22.84
C THR A 38 8.26 7.42 21.80
N GLU A 39 8.67 6.20 22.12
CA GLU A 39 8.55 5.03 21.24
C GLU A 39 7.09 4.61 21.10
N PHE A 40 6.33 4.62 22.19
CA PHE A 40 4.90 4.36 22.14
C PHE A 40 4.16 5.40 21.28
N LEU A 41 4.46 6.69 21.46
CA LEU A 41 3.87 7.75 20.65
C LEU A 41 4.23 7.58 19.16
N ALA A 42 5.49 7.30 18.85
CA ALA A 42 5.93 7.04 17.49
C ALA A 42 5.19 5.85 16.86
N MET A 43 5.01 4.76 17.62
CA MET A 43 4.27 3.58 17.19
C MET A 43 2.82 3.91 16.80
N LEU A 44 2.10 4.66 17.64
CA LEU A 44 0.73 5.09 17.32
C LEU A 44 0.69 5.96 16.06
N LEU A 45 1.62 6.91 15.93
CA LEU A 45 1.69 7.79 14.76
C LEU A 45 2.01 7.02 13.48
N HIS A 46 2.84 5.98 13.56
CA HIS A 46 3.12 5.10 12.42
C HIS A 46 1.86 4.37 11.93
N ASP A 47 1.02 3.87 12.84
CA ASP A 47 -0.25 3.22 12.46
C ASP A 47 -1.19 4.19 11.74
N GLU A 48 -1.26 5.44 12.19
CA GLU A 48 -2.05 6.48 11.51
C GLU A 48 -1.51 6.80 10.11
N VAL A 49 -0.20 6.99 9.98
CA VAL A 49 0.45 7.27 8.70
C VAL A 49 0.21 6.12 7.73
N ALA A 50 0.44 4.88 8.16
CA ALA A 50 0.21 3.68 7.36
C ALA A 50 -1.24 3.62 6.86
N ARG A 51 -2.22 3.82 7.74
CA ARG A 51 -3.65 3.84 7.36
C ARG A 51 -3.96 4.91 6.32
N ARG A 52 -3.40 6.12 6.48
CA ARG A 52 -3.61 7.22 5.52
C ARG A 52 -3.02 6.89 4.17
N GLU A 53 -1.81 6.34 4.11
CA GLU A 53 -1.18 5.93 2.86
C GLU A 53 -1.95 4.80 2.18
N HIS A 54 -2.40 3.78 2.92
CA HIS A 54 -3.28 2.74 2.37
C HIS A 54 -4.58 3.31 1.79
N LYS A 55 -5.23 4.24 2.50
CA LYS A 55 -6.47 4.88 2.01
C LYS A 55 -6.22 5.74 0.76
N LYS A 56 -5.11 6.49 0.72
CA LYS A 56 -4.70 7.26 -0.47
C LYS A 56 -4.43 6.33 -1.65
N LEU A 57 -3.69 5.24 -1.45
CA LEU A 57 -3.41 4.26 -2.48
C LEU A 57 -4.70 3.62 -3.01
N GLY A 58 -5.59 3.15 -2.13
CA GLY A 58 -6.88 2.58 -2.53
C GLY A 58 -7.74 3.57 -3.33
N THR A 59 -7.77 4.84 -2.92
CA THR A 59 -8.50 5.89 -3.65
C THR A 59 -7.89 6.13 -5.04
N ARG A 60 -6.55 6.14 -5.15
CA ARG A 60 -5.85 6.31 -6.44
C ARG A 60 -6.11 5.13 -7.37
N LEU A 61 -6.08 3.90 -6.85
CA LEU A 61 -6.37 2.69 -7.62
C LEU A 61 -7.80 2.68 -8.14
N LEU A 62 -8.79 3.03 -7.29
CA LEU A 62 -10.19 3.15 -7.71
C LEU A 62 -10.37 4.22 -8.79
N ARG A 63 -9.71 5.37 -8.65
CA ARG A 63 -9.78 6.47 -9.64
C ARG A 63 -9.08 6.15 -10.96
N ALA A 64 -8.02 5.34 -10.93
CA ALA A 64 -7.30 4.94 -12.13
C ALA A 64 -8.15 4.06 -13.06
N GLY A 65 -9.23 3.46 -12.55
CA GLY A 65 -10.17 2.69 -13.38
C GLY A 65 -9.55 1.45 -14.01
N PHE A 66 -8.46 0.93 -13.43
CA PHE A 66 -7.83 -0.29 -13.93
C PHE A 66 -8.84 -1.45 -13.92
N ALA A 67 -8.81 -2.28 -14.96
CA ALA A 67 -9.52 -3.55 -14.94
C ALA A 67 -8.95 -4.37 -13.78
N MET A 68 -9.72 -4.52 -12.71
CA MET A 68 -9.31 -5.19 -11.47
C MET A 68 -8.71 -6.57 -11.79
N GLY A 69 -7.55 -6.88 -11.20
CA GLY A 69 -6.91 -8.20 -11.27
C GLY A 69 -5.87 -8.40 -12.38
N LYS A 70 -5.60 -7.41 -13.23
CA LYS A 70 -4.45 -7.46 -14.17
C LYS A 70 -3.17 -7.04 -13.45
N THR A 71 -2.46 -8.00 -12.86
CA THR A 71 -1.13 -7.80 -12.31
C THR A 71 -0.12 -8.60 -13.13
N LEU A 72 1.16 -8.29 -13.01
CA LEU A 72 2.20 -9.12 -13.62
C LEU A 72 2.24 -10.54 -13.02
N GLU A 73 1.79 -10.72 -11.78
CA GLU A 73 1.69 -12.02 -11.12
C GLU A 73 0.63 -12.92 -11.76
N THR A 74 -0.44 -12.33 -12.31
CA THR A 74 -1.50 -13.06 -13.01
C THR A 74 -1.24 -13.17 -14.52
N PHE A 75 -0.09 -12.69 -15.00
CA PHE A 75 0.26 -12.75 -16.42
C PHE A 75 0.72 -14.16 -16.82
N ASP A 76 -0.05 -14.78 -17.70
CA ASP A 76 0.26 -16.11 -18.23
C ASP A 76 1.27 -16.02 -19.39
N PHE A 77 2.55 -16.23 -19.04
CA PHE A 77 3.65 -16.24 -20.00
C PHE A 77 3.59 -17.41 -20.99
N ASP A 78 2.86 -18.49 -20.69
CA ASP A 78 2.79 -19.66 -21.56
C ASP A 78 1.92 -19.38 -22.80
N ARG A 79 1.06 -18.35 -22.74
CA ARG A 79 0.31 -17.84 -23.90
C ARG A 79 1.18 -17.09 -24.90
N LEU A 80 2.39 -16.67 -24.52
CA LEU A 80 3.34 -15.94 -25.35
C LEU A 80 4.75 -16.55 -25.21
N PRO A 81 4.98 -17.77 -25.70
CA PRO A 81 6.24 -18.50 -25.47
C PRO A 81 7.47 -17.83 -26.08
N THR A 82 7.29 -16.94 -27.06
CA THR A 82 8.36 -16.14 -27.68
C THR A 82 8.65 -14.84 -26.93
N LEU A 83 7.85 -14.49 -25.92
CA LEU A 83 8.05 -13.26 -25.14
C LEU A 83 9.24 -13.43 -24.20
N ASN A 84 10.17 -12.48 -24.26
CA ASN A 84 11.30 -12.48 -23.35
C ASN A 84 10.87 -12.09 -21.93
N ARG A 85 10.80 -13.08 -21.04
CA ARG A 85 10.45 -12.88 -19.62
C ARG A 85 11.38 -11.90 -18.91
N SER A 86 12.68 -11.89 -19.24
CA SER A 86 13.64 -11.00 -18.57
C SER A 86 13.35 -9.53 -18.86
N HIS A 87 12.95 -9.19 -20.09
CA HIS A 87 12.54 -7.82 -20.44
C HIS A 87 11.29 -7.40 -19.69
N VAL A 88 10.29 -8.29 -19.57
CA VAL A 88 9.06 -7.99 -18.80
C VAL A 88 9.38 -7.75 -17.33
N HIS A 89 10.27 -8.55 -16.73
CA HIS A 89 10.72 -8.33 -15.36
C HIS A 89 11.53 -7.04 -15.18
N ASP A 90 12.38 -6.66 -16.13
CA ASP A 90 13.08 -5.37 -16.10
C ASP A 90 12.08 -4.21 -16.14
N LEU A 91 11.07 -4.26 -17.01
CA LEU A 91 9.99 -3.27 -17.04
C LEU A 91 9.20 -3.24 -15.72
N ALA A 92 9.00 -4.39 -15.07
CA ALA A 92 8.32 -4.48 -13.77
C ALA A 92 9.03 -3.71 -12.65
N THR A 93 10.35 -3.49 -12.76
CA THR A 93 11.11 -2.70 -11.79
C THR A 93 10.72 -1.22 -11.78
N GLY A 94 10.11 -0.73 -12.86
CA GLY A 94 9.77 0.69 -13.01
C GLY A 94 10.95 1.60 -13.35
N ARG A 95 12.16 1.06 -13.57
CA ARG A 95 13.39 1.83 -13.86
C ARG A 95 13.24 2.86 -14.99
N TYR A 96 12.45 2.54 -16.00
CA TYR A 96 12.15 3.43 -17.13
C TYR A 96 11.44 4.74 -16.71
N LEU A 97 10.73 4.74 -15.57
CA LEU A 97 10.09 5.94 -15.02
C LEU A 97 11.14 6.93 -14.52
N ASP A 98 12.14 6.44 -13.80
CA ASP A 98 13.24 7.25 -13.26
C ASP A 98 14.15 7.76 -14.40
N GLU A 99 14.45 6.88 -15.36
CA GLU A 99 15.24 7.20 -16.55
C GLU A 99 14.47 8.07 -17.56
N LYS A 100 13.15 8.25 -17.38
CA LYS A 100 12.24 8.99 -18.29
C LYS A 100 12.28 8.45 -19.72
N VAL A 101 12.35 7.12 -19.87
CA VAL A 101 12.42 6.42 -21.15
C VAL A 101 11.03 5.91 -21.54
N ALA A 102 10.67 6.07 -22.81
CA ALA A 102 9.41 5.55 -23.35
C ALA A 102 9.48 4.04 -23.59
N ILE A 103 8.40 3.33 -23.25
CA ILE A 103 8.23 1.90 -23.58
C ILE A 103 7.28 1.79 -24.77
N LEU A 104 7.68 1.03 -25.79
CA LEU A 104 6.82 0.61 -26.89
C LEU A 104 6.48 -0.87 -26.76
N ILE A 105 5.20 -1.18 -26.56
CA ILE A 105 4.67 -2.56 -26.58
C ILE A 105 3.94 -2.78 -27.91
N ALA A 106 4.50 -3.59 -28.79
CA ALA A 106 3.97 -3.86 -30.13
C ALA A 106 3.69 -5.35 -30.33
N GLY A 107 2.61 -5.67 -31.06
CA GLY A 107 2.24 -7.05 -31.40
C GLY A 107 0.79 -7.20 -31.89
N PRO A 108 0.42 -8.37 -32.43
CA PRO A 108 -0.93 -8.66 -32.96
C PRO A 108 -2.04 -8.39 -31.93
N THR A 109 -3.27 -8.09 -32.37
CA THR A 109 -4.41 -7.89 -31.46
C THR A 109 -4.67 -9.14 -30.60
N GLY A 110 -5.20 -8.96 -29.38
CA GLY A 110 -5.49 -10.08 -28.47
C GLY A 110 -4.31 -10.64 -27.67
N THR A 111 -3.09 -10.11 -27.83
CA THR A 111 -1.88 -10.58 -27.11
C THR A 111 -1.67 -9.93 -25.73
N GLY A 112 -2.71 -9.36 -25.11
CA GLY A 112 -2.62 -8.80 -23.75
C GLY A 112 -1.87 -7.46 -23.62
N LYS A 113 -1.84 -6.64 -24.67
CA LYS A 113 -1.19 -5.30 -24.65
C LYS A 113 -1.96 -4.21 -23.88
N SER A 114 -3.18 -4.48 -23.42
CA SER A 114 -4.13 -3.52 -22.83
C SER A 114 -4.78 -4.07 -21.57
#